data_AF-A0A7Y4G114-F1
#
_entry.id   AF-A0A7Y4G114-F1
#
_cell.length_a   1.000
_cell.length_b   1.000
_cell.length_c   1.000
_cell.angle_alpha   90.00
_cell.angle_beta   90.00
_cell.angle_gamma   90.00
#
_symmetry.space_group_name_H-M   'P 1'
#
loop_
_entity.id
_entity.type
_entity.pdbx_description
1 polymer ?
#
loop_
_entity_poly.entity_id
_entity_poly.type
_entity_poly.pdbx_seq_one_letter_code
_entity_poly.pdbx_strand_id
1 'polypeptide(L)'
;MLILNGVQLPLKNLRISVRQQLAGQDMSGQTSATDQAETGSKGKILTVKGVIPFTKNQLLTNLFSMAEAQESDARQIYRISNKTAEALKIRQVKFQGVVRADEQESHRQWSVSFELVEHLSVPERVEQRQPDKPAAQQKVQGVKTPVETGQTEDVPPDTQVELTGVMKVLKSVDNALA
;
A
#
# COMPACT_ATOMS: atom_id res chain seq x y z
N MET A 1 25.30 6.68 5.26
CA MET A 1 24.80 7.87 5.99
C MET A 1 23.29 7.87 5.91
N LEU A 2 22.61 8.39 6.94
CA LEU A 2 21.16 8.60 6.97
C LEU A 2 20.88 10.09 6.89
N ILE A 3 19.92 10.49 6.05
CA ILE A 3 19.48 11.88 5.90
C ILE A 3 17.97 11.93 6.05
N LEU A 4 17.46 12.88 6.85
CA LEU A 4 16.03 13.14 7.05
C LEU A 4 15.76 14.64 6.78
N ASN A 5 14.93 14.96 5.80
CA ASN A 5 14.66 16.35 5.35
C ASN A 5 15.92 17.19 5.11
N GLY A 6 16.96 16.58 4.52
CA GLY A 6 18.26 17.24 4.28
C GLY A 6 19.17 17.32 5.51
N VAL A 7 18.65 17.06 6.72
CA VAL A 7 19.44 16.99 7.95
C VAL A 7 20.19 15.66 7.98
N GLN A 8 21.51 15.73 8.08
CA GLN A 8 22.35 14.56 8.17
C GLN A 8 22.38 14.01 9.60
N LEU A 9 22.22 12.69 9.73
CA LEU A 9 22.42 11.97 10.99
C LEU A 9 23.70 11.12 10.88
N PRO A 10 24.88 11.70 11.14
CA PRO A 10 26.17 11.00 11.04
C PRO A 10 26.40 10.06 12.24
N LEU A 11 25.65 8.96 12.28
CA LEU A 11 25.82 7.89 13.27
C LEU A 11 27.04 7.02 12.92
N LYS A 12 27.86 6.71 13.92
CA LYS A 12 28.90 5.69 13.77
C LYS A 12 28.26 4.30 13.84
N ASN A 13 28.87 3.33 13.17
CA ASN A 13 28.38 1.94 13.11
C ASN A 13 26.89 1.84 12.73
N LEU A 14 26.46 2.70 11.79
CA LEU A 14 25.08 2.77 11.31
C LEU A 14 24.65 1.42 10.72
N ARG A 15 23.58 0.85 11.26
CA ARG A 15 22.90 -0.33 10.74
C ARG A 15 21.43 0.00 10.53
N ILE A 16 20.90 -0.38 9.37
CA ILE A 16 19.50 -0.17 9.02
C ILE A 16 18.95 -1.53 8.60
N SER A 17 17.91 -1.99 9.28
CA SER A 17 17.16 -3.20 8.93
C SER A 17 15.74 -2.81 8.58
N VAL A 18 15.15 -3.50 7.59
CA VAL A 18 13.77 -3.23 7.17
C VAL A 18 12.94 -4.50 7.34
N ARG A 19 11.72 -4.35 7.87
CA ARG A 19 10.72 -5.41 7.98
C ARG A 19 9.42 -4.96 7.32
N GLN A 20 8.74 -5.92 6.69
CA GLN A 20 7.38 -5.75 6.17
C GLN A 20 6.58 -6.97 6.61
N GLN A 21 5.43 -6.74 7.24
CA GLN A 21 4.47 -7.80 7.48
C GLN A 21 3.71 -8.02 6.18
N LEU A 22 3.80 -9.21 5.62
CA LEU A 22 2.95 -9.61 4.49
C LEU A 22 1.63 -10.15 5.06
N ALA A 23 0.53 -9.88 4.37
CA ALA A 23 -0.75 -10.48 4.73
C ALA A 23 -0.66 -11.99 4.49
N GLY A 24 -1.14 -12.78 5.44
CA GLY A 24 -1.40 -14.20 5.26
C GLY A 24 -2.68 -14.51 6.00
N GLN A 25 -3.75 -14.81 5.27
CA GLN A 25 -4.93 -15.37 5.91
C GLN A 25 -4.69 -16.87 6.13
N ASP A 26 -4.91 -17.32 7.37
CA ASP A 26 -4.98 -18.73 7.71
C ASP A 26 -6.21 -19.33 7.02
N MET A 27 -5.97 -20.05 5.93
CA MET A 27 -6.99 -20.60 5.05
C MET A 27 -7.35 -22.01 5.51
N SER A 28 -7.87 -22.14 6.74
CA SER A 28 -8.41 -23.41 7.25
C SER A 28 -9.93 -23.46 7.11
N GLY A 29 -10.37 -23.69 5.87
CA GLY A 29 -11.74 -24.14 5.62
C GLY A 29 -12.43 -23.43 4.47
N GLN A 30 -12.81 -24.23 3.48
CA GLN A 30 -13.68 -23.92 2.33
C GLN A 30 -12.98 -23.36 1.07
N THR A 31 -12.60 -24.33 0.24
CA THR A 31 -12.73 -24.35 -1.24
C THR A 31 -12.17 -23.19 -2.07
N SER A 32 -11.09 -23.48 -2.78
CA SER A 32 -10.79 -23.06 -4.16
C SER A 32 -11.45 -21.77 -4.68
N ALA A 33 -10.96 -20.63 -4.23
CA ALA A 33 -10.93 -19.39 -5.01
C ALA A 33 -9.59 -18.73 -4.71
N THR A 34 -8.65 -18.82 -5.65
CA THR A 34 -7.29 -18.29 -5.55
C THR A 34 -7.34 -16.79 -5.81
N ASP A 35 -7.70 -16.01 -4.80
CA ASP A 35 -7.33 -14.59 -4.69
C ASP A 35 -7.39 -14.23 -3.22
N GLN A 36 -6.24 -14.37 -2.57
CA GLN A 36 -6.04 -13.87 -1.22
C GLN A 36 -6.28 -12.35 -1.26
N ALA A 37 -7.40 -11.89 -0.71
CA ALA A 37 -7.67 -10.48 -0.56
C ALA A 37 -6.64 -9.90 0.44
N GLU A 38 -5.54 -9.35 -0.09
CA GLU A 38 -4.52 -8.61 0.67
C GLU A 38 -5.11 -7.31 1.23
N THR A 39 -5.98 -7.43 2.22
CA THR A 39 -6.59 -6.28 2.88
C THR A 39 -5.55 -5.63 3.81
N GLY A 40 -4.81 -4.67 3.24
CA GLY A 40 -4.07 -3.66 3.99
C GLY A 40 -2.61 -4.03 4.28
N SER A 41 -1.76 -3.90 3.25
CA SER A 41 -0.30 -3.85 3.43
C SER A 41 0.06 -2.77 4.48
N LYS A 42 0.62 -3.20 5.62
CA LYS A 42 1.25 -2.30 6.58
C LYS A 42 2.54 -1.79 5.95
N GLY A 43 2.77 -0.46 6.02
CA GLY A 43 3.98 0.17 5.49
C GLY A 43 5.24 -0.46 6.06
N LYS A 44 6.35 -0.42 5.30
CA LYS A 44 7.62 -0.99 5.74
C LYS A 44 8.13 -0.26 6.98
N ILE A 45 8.70 -1.00 7.93
CA ILE A 45 9.30 -0.44 9.14
C ILE A 45 10.82 -0.59 9.02
N LEU A 46 11.53 0.53 9.18
CA LEU A 46 12.98 0.58 9.24
C LEU A 46 13.42 0.74 10.68
N THR A 47 14.25 -0.17 11.17
CA THR A 47 14.94 -0.01 12.45
C THR A 47 16.34 0.51 12.17
N VAL A 48 16.66 1.65 12.77
CA VAL A 48 17.98 2.29 12.67
C VAL A 48 18.71 2.11 13.98
N LYS A 49 19.95 1.65 13.92
CA LYS A 49 20.86 1.53 15.06
C LYS A 49 22.20 2.19 14.74
N GLY A 50 22.84 2.76 15.74
CA GLY A 50 24.17 3.34 15.61
C GLY A 50 24.69 3.85 16.95
N VAL A 51 25.80 4.57 16.91
CA VAL A 51 26.37 5.19 18.11
C VAL A 51 26.70 6.67 17.89
N ILE A 52 26.50 7.47 18.94
CA ILE A 52 26.80 8.90 18.99
C ILE A 52 27.84 9.13 20.09
N PRO A 53 29.05 9.62 19.79
CA PRO A 53 30.03 9.97 20.82
C PRO A 53 29.52 11.08 21.75
N PHE A 54 29.91 11.07 23.02
CA PHE A 54 29.53 12.11 23.99
C PHE A 54 29.94 13.53 23.57
N THR A 55 31.00 13.65 22.78
CA THR A 55 31.46 14.92 22.19
C THR A 55 30.47 15.52 21.18
N LYS A 56 29.48 14.75 20.72
CA LYS A 56 28.43 15.19 19.77
C LYS A 56 27.05 15.22 20.43
N ASN A 57 26.95 15.76 21.64
CA ASN A 57 25.68 15.90 22.39
C ASN A 57 24.56 16.59 21.57
N GLN A 58 24.88 17.62 20.79
CA GLN A 58 23.90 18.30 19.92
C GLN A 58 23.25 17.36 18.91
N LEU A 59 23.98 16.35 18.41
CA LEU A 59 23.41 15.36 17.49
C LEU A 59 22.34 14.50 18.19
N LEU A 60 22.56 14.16 19.46
CA LEU A 60 21.57 13.42 20.25
C LEU A 60 20.33 14.28 20.50
N THR A 61 20.51 15.53 20.92
CA THR A 61 19.40 16.48 21.10
C THR A 61 18.58 16.66 19.82
N ASN A 62 19.25 16.83 18.68
CA ASN A 62 18.58 16.96 17.38
C ASN A 62 17.81 15.69 17.00
N LEU A 63 18.36 14.50 17.27
CA LEU A 63 17.66 13.23 17.02
C LEU A 63 16.34 13.15 17.80
N PHE A 64 16.35 13.50 19.09
CA PHE A 64 15.14 13.48 19.92
C PHE A 64 14.16 14.59 19.54
N SER A 65 14.64 15.79 19.23
CA SER A 65 13.78 16.87 18.72
C SER A 65 13.09 16.50 17.40
N MET A 66 13.82 15.87 16.47
CA MET A 66 13.23 15.31 15.25
C MET A 66 12.27 14.17 15.55
N ALA A 67 12.58 13.34 16.55
CA ALA A 67 11.66 12.29 16.94
C ALA A 67 10.34 12.91 17.40
N GLU A 68 10.36 13.89 18.31
CA GLU A 68 9.18 14.48 18.94
C GLU A 68 8.39 15.45 18.06
N ALA A 69 8.98 15.95 16.97
CA ALA A 69 8.35 16.93 16.11
C ALA A 69 6.98 16.47 15.59
N GLN A 70 6.04 17.40 15.63
CA GLN A 70 4.68 17.25 15.13
C GLN A 70 4.34 18.43 14.20
N GLU A 71 3.51 18.16 13.20
CA GLU A 71 2.94 19.15 12.29
C GLU A 71 1.43 18.92 12.24
N SER A 72 0.65 19.98 12.52
CA SER A 72 -0.82 19.92 12.53
C SER A 72 -1.40 18.75 13.35
N ASP A 73 -0.90 18.57 14.58
CA ASP A 73 -1.30 17.49 15.52
C ASP A 73 -0.94 16.06 15.07
N ALA A 74 -0.23 15.92 13.95
CA ALA A 74 0.29 14.65 13.47
C ALA A 74 1.81 14.56 13.64
N ARG A 75 2.36 13.35 13.72
CA ARG A 75 3.82 13.13 13.74
C ARG A 75 4.44 13.65 12.45
N GLN A 76 5.53 14.40 12.58
CA GLN A 76 6.22 15.00 11.44
C GLN A 76 6.70 13.91 10.45
N ILE A 77 6.55 14.21 9.16
CA ILE A 77 6.94 13.34 8.05
C ILE A 77 8.29 13.82 7.50
N TYR A 78 9.22 12.89 7.37
CA TYR A 78 10.57 13.12 6.91
C TYR A 78 10.80 12.48 5.55
N ARG A 79 11.34 13.23 4.60
CA ARG A 79 11.97 12.69 3.40
C ARG A 79 13.25 11.97 3.82
N ILE A 80 13.33 10.69 3.54
CA ILE A 80 14.49 9.85 3.87
C ILE A 80 15.42 9.71 2.65
N SER A 81 16.73 9.72 2.89
CA SER A 81 17.73 9.26 1.93
C SER A 81 18.78 8.41 2.62
N ASN A 82 18.90 7.17 2.15
CA ASN A 82 19.97 6.23 2.42
C ASN A 82 19.88 5.09 1.39
N LYS A 83 20.97 4.33 1.20
CA LYS A 83 21.02 3.20 0.25
C LYS A 83 19.87 2.18 0.42
N THR A 84 19.47 1.87 1.65
CA THR A 84 18.39 0.91 1.94
C THR A 84 17.02 1.45 1.56
N ALA A 85 16.70 2.70 1.93
CA ALA A 85 15.45 3.35 1.56
C ALA A 85 15.35 3.51 0.04
N GLU A 86 16.44 3.90 -0.63
CA GLU A 86 16.52 4.02 -2.08
C GLU A 86 16.26 2.67 -2.79
N ALA A 87 16.90 1.60 -2.32
CA ALA A 87 16.71 0.26 -2.88
C ALA A 87 15.26 -0.24 -2.75
N LEU A 88 14.57 0.14 -1.67
CA LEU A 88 13.17 -0.23 -1.42
C LEU A 88 12.16 0.83 -1.87
N LYS A 89 12.62 1.89 -2.56
CA LYS A 89 11.81 3.03 -3.01
C LYS A 89 11.03 3.75 -1.88
N ILE A 90 11.52 3.68 -0.65
CA ILE A 90 10.94 4.37 0.51
C ILE A 90 11.37 5.83 0.45
N ARG A 91 10.40 6.74 0.28
CA ARG A 91 10.68 8.19 0.11
C ARG A 91 10.40 9.00 1.37
N GLN A 92 9.34 8.64 2.08
CA GLN A 92 8.87 9.35 3.26
C GLN A 92 8.71 8.38 4.42
N VAL A 93 9.06 8.86 5.60
CA VAL A 93 8.98 8.11 6.84
C VAL A 93 8.54 9.01 7.99
N LYS A 94 8.01 8.42 9.05
CA LYS A 94 7.78 9.09 10.32
C LYS A 94 8.36 8.24 11.45
N PHE A 95 8.77 8.89 12.54
CA PHE A 95 9.17 8.16 13.74
C PHE A 95 7.98 7.36 14.29
N GLN A 96 8.24 6.13 14.72
CA GLN A 96 7.25 5.26 15.35
C GLN A 96 7.86 4.54 16.54
N GLY A 97 7.02 4.20 17.52
CA GLY A 97 7.43 3.36 18.65
C GLY A 97 8.35 4.12 19.59
N VAL A 98 9.53 3.55 19.85
CA VAL A 98 10.46 4.05 20.89
C VAL A 98 11.77 4.50 20.24
N VAL A 99 12.25 5.67 20.66
CA VAL A 99 13.62 6.14 20.41
C VAL A 99 14.41 5.95 21.70
N ARG A 100 15.53 5.22 21.63
CA ARG A 100 16.40 4.93 22.77
C ARG A 100 17.79 5.48 22.56
N ALA A 101 18.41 5.89 23.66
CA ALA A 101 19.81 6.23 23.74
C ALA A 101 20.36 5.71 25.07
N ASP A 102 21.18 4.66 25.00
CA ASP A 102 21.77 4.02 26.17
C ASP A 102 23.23 4.43 26.30
N GLU A 103 23.64 4.89 27.49
CA GLU A 103 25.02 5.30 27.75
C GLU A 103 25.97 4.09 27.81
N GLN A 104 27.12 4.24 27.15
CA GLN A 104 28.21 3.27 27.19
C GLN A 104 29.46 3.97 27.74
N GLU A 105 29.64 3.89 29.05
CA GLU A 105 30.69 4.62 29.76
C GLU A 105 32.10 4.23 29.31
N SER A 106 32.34 2.94 29.07
CA SER A 106 33.62 2.41 28.57
C SER A 106 34.08 3.04 27.25
N HIS A 107 33.13 3.44 26.40
CA HIS A 107 33.39 4.02 25.09
C HIS A 107 33.01 5.52 25.00
N ARG A 108 32.51 6.11 26.09
CA ARG A 108 32.03 7.50 26.17
C ARG A 108 31.13 7.88 25.00
N GLN A 109 30.11 7.05 24.76
CA GLN A 109 29.16 7.21 23.66
C GLN A 109 27.77 6.74 24.06
N TRP A 110 26.75 7.20 23.34
CA TRP A 110 25.40 6.66 23.40
C TRP A 110 25.20 5.63 22.29
N SER A 111 24.67 4.46 22.63
CA SER A 111 24.08 3.52 21.69
C SER A 111 22.65 3.95 21.39
N VAL A 112 22.37 4.33 20.14
CA VAL A 112 21.06 4.83 19.74
C VAL A 112 20.30 3.81 18.89
N SER A 113 18.99 3.70 19.14
CA SER A 113 18.10 2.89 18.30
C SER A 113 16.71 3.53 18.17
N PHE A 114 16.15 3.49 16.98
CA PHE A 114 14.82 4.03 16.71
C PHE A 114 14.16 3.34 15.52
N GLU A 115 12.83 3.46 15.44
CA GLU A 115 12.04 2.94 14.32
C GLU A 115 11.44 4.09 13.50
N LEU A 116 11.50 3.91 12.18
CA LEU A 116 10.88 4.76 11.18
C LEU A 116 9.88 3.91 10.41
N VAL A 117 8.67 4.40 10.23
CA VAL A 117 7.65 3.73 9.40
C VAL A 117 7.44 4.50 8.11
N GLU A 118 7.38 3.77 7.01
CA GLU A 118 7.06 4.29 5.70
C GLU A 118 5.71 5.03 5.72
N HIS A 119 5.73 6.24 5.16
CA HIS A 119 4.54 7.03 4.92
C HIS A 119 4.18 6.97 3.43
N LEU A 120 3.12 6.23 3.11
CA LEU A 120 2.55 6.18 1.75
C LEU A 120 1.56 7.33 1.56
N SER A 121 1.76 8.11 0.50
CA SER A 121 0.83 9.19 0.13
C SER A 121 -0.51 8.64 -0.38
N VAL A 122 -1.55 9.48 -0.38
CA VAL A 122 -2.91 9.07 -0.84
C VAL A 122 -2.90 8.55 -2.29
N PRO A 123 -2.22 9.20 -3.26
CA PRO A 123 -2.14 8.67 -4.62
C PRO A 123 -1.42 7.31 -4.70
N GLU A 124 -0.29 7.15 -4.00
CA GLU A 124 0.45 5.88 -3.95
C GLU A 124 -0.39 4.76 -3.31
N ARG A 125 -1.23 5.09 -2.33
CA ARG A 125 -2.20 4.15 -1.75
C ARG A 125 -3.34 3.80 -2.71
N VAL A 126 -3.80 4.75 -3.52
CA VAL A 126 -4.86 4.51 -4.50
C VAL A 126 -4.33 3.67 -5.66
N GLU A 127 -3.13 3.93 -6.16
CA GLU A 127 -2.47 3.10 -7.17
C GLU A 127 -2.26 1.67 -6.67
N GLN A 128 -1.84 1.48 -5.41
CA GLN A 128 -1.75 0.14 -4.80
C GLN A 128 -3.10 -0.57 -4.63
N ARG A 129 -4.22 0.16 -4.63
CA ARG A 129 -5.58 -0.38 -4.48
C ARG A 129 -6.32 -0.54 -5.79
N GLN A 130 -5.77 -0.09 -6.92
CA GLN A 130 -6.48 -0.27 -8.19
C GLN A 130 -6.54 -1.76 -8.53
N PRO A 131 -7.74 -2.35 -8.68
CA PRO A 131 -7.86 -3.71 -9.18
C PRO A 131 -7.31 -3.77 -10.60
N ASP A 132 -6.72 -4.91 -10.97
CA ASP A 132 -6.21 -5.15 -12.32
C ASP A 132 -7.27 -4.77 -13.36
N LYS A 133 -6.86 -3.97 -14.35
CA LYS A 133 -7.73 -3.57 -15.45
C LYS A 133 -8.34 -4.84 -16.08
N PRO A 134 -9.67 -4.92 -16.25
CA PRO A 134 -10.26 -6.08 -16.90
C PRO A 134 -9.65 -6.23 -18.29
N ALA A 135 -9.12 -7.42 -18.57
CA ALA A 135 -8.59 -7.78 -19.88
C ALA A 135 -9.66 -7.48 -20.93
N ALA A 136 -9.27 -6.72 -21.97
CA ALA A 136 -10.16 -6.43 -23.09
C ALA A 136 -10.64 -7.76 -23.68
N GLN A 137 -11.93 -8.06 -23.54
CA GLN A 137 -12.54 -9.21 -24.17
C GLN A 137 -12.43 -9.04 -25.68
N GLN A 138 -11.53 -9.82 -26.29
CA GLN A 138 -11.38 -9.93 -27.72
C GLN A 138 -12.70 -10.46 -28.29
N LYS A 139 -13.49 -9.60 -28.94
CA LYS A 139 -14.68 -10.01 -29.68
C LYS A 139 -14.22 -10.94 -30.81
N VAL A 140 -14.44 -12.24 -30.63
CA VAL A 140 -14.33 -13.23 -31.70
C VAL A 140 -15.44 -12.95 -32.70
N GLN A 141 -15.06 -12.68 -33.95
CA GLN A 141 -15.97 -12.46 -35.06
C GLN A 141 -16.56 -13.81 -35.46
N GLY A 142 -17.71 -14.16 -34.87
CA GLY A 142 -18.46 -15.37 -35.20
C GLY A 142 -19.07 -15.27 -36.59
N VAL A 143 -18.63 -16.17 -37.47
CA VAL A 143 -19.21 -16.44 -38.79
C VAL A 143 -20.69 -16.82 -38.64
N LYS A 144 -21.56 -16.19 -39.43
CA LYS A 144 -22.98 -16.53 -39.50
C LYS A 144 -23.17 -17.86 -40.23
N THR A 145 -23.82 -18.81 -39.57
CA THR A 145 -24.47 -19.95 -40.23
C THR A 145 -25.89 -20.04 -39.66
N PRO A 146 -26.95 -20.05 -40.50
CA PRO A 146 -28.31 -20.20 -40.01
C PRO A 146 -28.62 -21.68 -39.77
N VAL A 147 -29.55 -21.98 -38.85
CA VAL A 147 -30.65 -22.96 -39.04
C VAL A 147 -31.43 -23.20 -37.72
N GLU A 148 -32.75 -23.17 -37.91
CA GLU A 148 -33.89 -23.80 -37.21
C GLU A 148 -34.35 -23.44 -35.79
N THR A 149 -35.62 -23.01 -35.82
CA THR A 149 -36.70 -23.05 -34.84
C THR A 149 -36.79 -24.32 -34.00
N GLY A 150 -36.88 -24.14 -32.68
CA GLY A 150 -37.28 -25.15 -31.71
C GLY A 150 -37.71 -24.49 -30.40
N GLN A 151 -38.79 -25.00 -29.81
CA GLN A 151 -39.69 -24.35 -28.85
C GLN A 151 -39.22 -24.40 -27.38
N THR A 152 -39.68 -23.37 -26.65
CA THR A 152 -40.21 -23.31 -25.26
C THR A 152 -39.41 -23.79 -24.03
N GLU A 153 -39.64 -23.01 -22.96
CA GLU A 153 -39.47 -23.32 -21.52
C GLU A 153 -38.05 -23.29 -20.96
N ASP A 154 -37.66 -22.16 -20.37
CA ASP A 154 -37.55 -21.99 -18.90
C ASP A 154 -36.83 -20.66 -18.60
N VAL A 155 -37.54 -19.67 -18.06
CA VAL A 155 -36.93 -18.41 -17.57
C VAL A 155 -37.48 -18.11 -16.18
N PRO A 156 -36.66 -18.19 -15.11
CA PRO A 156 -37.03 -17.74 -13.78
C PRO A 156 -37.36 -16.24 -13.75
N PRO A 157 -38.31 -15.79 -12.90
CA PRO A 157 -38.75 -14.40 -12.89
C PRO A 157 -37.65 -13.50 -12.32
N ASP A 158 -37.67 -12.23 -12.72
CA ASP A 158 -36.89 -11.12 -12.17
C ASP A 158 -35.47 -10.86 -12.72
N THR A 159 -35.34 -10.80 -14.06
CA THR A 159 -34.25 -10.03 -14.67
C THR A 159 -34.82 -8.80 -15.38
N GLN A 160 -34.70 -7.65 -14.72
CA GLN A 160 -34.99 -6.34 -15.30
C GLN A 160 -33.96 -6.05 -16.39
N VAL A 161 -34.31 -6.38 -17.63
CA VAL A 161 -33.54 -5.97 -18.81
C VAL A 161 -33.87 -4.49 -19.06
N GLU A 162 -32.93 -3.59 -18.78
CA GLU A 162 -33.05 -2.18 -19.16
C GLU A 162 -33.08 -2.07 -20.69
N LEU A 163 -34.29 -1.95 -21.23
CA LEU A 163 -34.53 -1.86 -22.67
C LEU A 163 -34.10 -0.46 -23.16
N THR A 164 -32.88 -0.37 -23.68
CA THR A 164 -32.38 0.87 -24.29
C THR A 164 -33.06 1.12 -25.64
N GLY A 165 -33.70 2.30 -25.73
CA GLY A 165 -34.11 3.03 -26.94
C GLY A 165 -34.92 2.28 -27.99
N VAL A 166 -34.27 1.41 -28.75
CA VAL A 166 -34.82 0.78 -29.95
C VAL A 166 -35.63 -0.48 -29.66
N MET A 167 -35.33 -1.23 -28.58
CA MET A 167 -36.12 -2.42 -28.22
C MET A 167 -37.54 -2.06 -27.72
N LYS A 168 -37.73 -0.84 -27.19
CA LYS A 168 -39.04 -0.39 -26.71
C LYS A 168 -39.99 -0.10 -27.87
N VAL A 169 -39.47 0.40 -29.01
CA VAL A 169 -40.24 0.68 -30.22
C VAL A 169 -40.72 -0.62 -30.87
N LEU A 170 -39.85 -1.62 -30.98
CA LEU A 170 -40.23 -2.93 -31.53
C LEU A 170 -41.30 -3.62 -30.69
N LYS A 171 -41.20 -3.60 -29.36
CA LYS A 171 -42.25 -4.14 -28.49
C LYS A 171 -43.59 -3.41 -28.63
N SER A 172 -43.59 -2.10 -28.86
CA SER A 172 -44.85 -1.36 -29.04
C SER A 172 -45.56 -1.66 -30.36
N VAL A 173 -44.81 -2.03 -31.40
CA VAL A 173 -45.39 -2.41 -32.70
C VAL A 173 -45.92 -3.84 -32.64
N ASP A 174 -45.23 -4.74 -31.95
CA ASP A 174 -45.64 -6.15 -31.80
C ASP A 174 -46.96 -6.27 -31.00
N ASN A 175 -47.13 -5.48 -29.93
CA ASN A 175 -48.37 -5.43 -29.16
C ASN A 175 -49.55 -4.79 -29.90
N ALA A 176 -49.31 -4.05 -30.99
CA ALA A 176 -50.36 -3.42 -31.79
C ALA A 176 -50.87 -4.32 -32.93
N LEU A 177 -50.22 -5.47 -33.15
CA LEU A 177 -50.56 -6.45 -34.19
C LEU A 177 -51.09 -7.77 -33.61
N ALA A 178 -51.27 -7.84 -32.28
CA ALA A 178 -51.92 -8.94 -31.56
C ALA A 178 -53.38 -8.60 -31.21
#